data_AF-A0A971K7B3-F1
#
_entry.id   AF-A0A971K7B3-F1
#
_cell.length_a   1.000
_cell.length_b   1.000
_cell.length_c   1.000
_cell.angle_alpha   90.00
_cell.angle_beta   90.00
_cell.angle_gamma   90.00
#
_symmetry.space_group_name_H-M   'P 1'
#
loop_
_entity.id
_entity.type
_entity.pdbx_description
1 polymer ?
#
loop_
_entity_poly.entity_id
_entity_poly.type
_entity_poly.pdbx_seq_one_letter_code
_entity_poly.pdbx_strand_id
1 'polypeptide(L)'
;MFAQKRINPCRPGYGASCSFCCGSHNYILSPEQIEEIFENRYPAGSLKLMAMHPEESTDQKLVREGMQCPHVGISPSEPGIVCCLSYMNEDKPPAFKSFFNGTCKNFYCTAWNELSERQILFAAELMGDWYYYSLLINCIDVLAELCSDYEKPRDIPTDILKELKVELVKKLNEDDLI
;
A
#
# COMPACT_ATOMS: atom_id res chain seq x y z
N MET A 1 13.63 -2.08 -25.71
CA MET A 1 13.88 -2.70 -24.39
C MET A 1 12.55 -3.20 -23.88
N PHE A 2 12.36 -4.51 -23.75
CA PHE A 2 11.16 -5.06 -23.11
C PHE A 2 11.26 -4.68 -21.63
N ALA A 3 10.38 -3.79 -21.16
CA ALA A 3 10.27 -3.50 -19.74
C ALA A 3 9.98 -4.82 -19.03
N GLN A 4 10.88 -5.27 -18.16
CA GLN A 4 10.60 -6.37 -17.25
C GLN A 4 9.28 -6.06 -16.54
N LYS A 5 8.41 -7.07 -16.44
CA LYS A 5 7.01 -6.94 -16.02
C LYS A 5 6.93 -6.78 -14.50
N ARG A 6 7.44 -5.66 -13.97
CA ARG A 6 7.57 -5.40 -12.54
C ARG A 6 6.21 -5.51 -11.82
N ILE A 7 6.20 -6.30 -10.76
CA ILE A 7 5.09 -6.54 -9.83
C ILE A 7 4.83 -5.26 -9.00
N ASN A 8 3.55 -4.93 -8.77
CA ASN A 8 3.19 -3.80 -7.91
C ASN A 8 3.15 -4.18 -6.44
N PRO A 9 3.86 -3.45 -5.56
CA PRO A 9 3.92 -3.77 -4.14
C PRO A 9 2.65 -3.40 -3.37
N CYS A 10 1.65 -2.73 -3.94
CA CYS A 10 0.48 -2.28 -3.16
C CYS A 10 -0.76 -3.20 -3.24
N ARG A 11 -0.64 -4.43 -3.77
CA ARG A 11 -1.74 -5.42 -3.79
C ARG A 11 -1.29 -6.69 -3.05
N PRO A 12 -1.82 -7.00 -1.85
CA PRO A 12 -1.54 -8.28 -1.21
C PRO A 12 -2.09 -9.42 -2.09
N GLY A 13 -1.41 -10.58 -2.13
CA GLY A 13 -1.81 -11.75 -2.92
C GLY A 13 -1.24 -11.85 -4.36
N TYR A 14 -0.95 -13.08 -4.79
CA TYR A 14 -0.13 -13.49 -5.94
C TYR A 14 -0.67 -13.17 -7.36
N GLY A 15 -0.81 -11.90 -7.73
CA GLY A 15 -1.18 -11.50 -9.09
C GLY A 15 -0.98 -10.02 -9.38
N ALA A 16 0.11 -9.44 -8.87
CA ALA A 16 0.26 -8.01 -8.65
C ALA A 16 0.17 -7.07 -9.86
N SER A 17 -0.42 -5.88 -9.63
CA SER A 17 -0.51 -4.75 -10.57
C SER A 17 -0.79 -3.40 -9.87
N CYS A 18 -0.24 -2.30 -10.42
CA CYS A 18 -0.45 -0.87 -10.16
C CYS A 18 -1.50 -0.33 -9.17
N SER A 19 -1.13 0.23 -8.01
CA SER A 19 -1.97 1.17 -7.25
C SER A 19 -1.16 1.99 -6.26
N PHE A 20 -0.74 3.16 -6.71
CA PHE A 20 -0.06 4.17 -5.90
C PHE A 20 -0.82 4.47 -4.60
N CYS A 21 -0.21 4.13 -3.46
CA CYS A 21 0.20 5.07 -2.40
C CYS A 21 0.63 4.31 -1.13
N CYS A 22 1.80 4.62 -0.61
CA CYS A 22 2.29 4.28 0.74
C CYS A 22 1.56 5.04 1.87
N GLY A 23 0.36 5.56 1.59
CA GLY A 23 -0.51 6.24 2.56
C GLY A 23 -1.62 5.34 3.08
N SER A 24 -1.57 4.03 2.84
CA SER A 24 -2.57 3.07 3.34
C SER A 24 -2.59 2.96 4.87
N HIS A 25 -1.56 3.45 5.55
CA HIS A 25 -1.34 3.25 6.98
C HIS A 25 -1.04 4.56 7.71
N ASN A 26 -1.02 5.70 7.03
CA ASN A 26 -0.72 6.98 7.65
C ASN A 26 -1.95 7.56 8.39
N TYR A 27 -2.55 6.84 9.31
CA TYR A 27 -3.76 7.23 10.04
C TYR A 27 -3.56 7.07 11.55
N ILE A 28 -4.09 8.01 12.35
CA ILE A 28 -4.18 7.83 13.81
C ILE A 28 -5.43 6.99 14.14
N LEU A 29 -5.50 5.77 13.61
CA LEU A 29 -6.68 4.89 13.70
C LEU A 29 -6.25 3.42 13.79
N SER A 30 -7.14 2.57 14.32
CA SER A 30 -6.90 1.12 14.30
C SER A 30 -6.99 0.55 12.87
N PRO A 31 -6.40 -0.63 12.58
CA PRO A 31 -6.51 -1.28 11.28
C PRO A 31 -7.96 -1.45 10.82
N GLU A 32 -8.88 -1.81 11.73
CA GLU A 32 -10.30 -2.01 11.44
C GLU A 32 -10.99 -0.69 11.04
N GLN A 33 -10.61 0.42 11.67
CA GLN A 33 -11.14 1.74 11.33
C GLN A 33 -10.60 2.23 9.98
N ILE A 34 -9.33 1.94 9.67
CA ILE A 34 -8.73 2.24 8.37
C ILE A 34 -9.41 1.41 7.27
N GLU A 35 -9.66 0.13 7.55
CA GLU A 35 -10.42 -0.77 6.67
C GLU A 35 -11.82 -0.21 6.36
N GLU A 36 -12.57 0.21 7.38
CA GLU A 36 -13.88 0.84 7.21
C GLU A 36 -13.81 2.10 6.33
N ILE A 37 -12.80 2.95 6.49
CA ILE A 37 -12.57 4.10 5.60
C ILE A 37 -12.37 3.64 4.16
N PHE A 38 -11.55 2.60 3.94
CA PHE A 38 -11.22 2.10 2.60
C PHE A 38 -12.39 1.41 1.91
N GLU A 39 -13.23 0.70 2.65
CA GLU A 39 -14.47 0.10 2.13
C GLU A 39 -15.49 1.18 1.74
N ASN A 40 -15.62 2.22 2.57
CA ASN A 40 -16.59 3.30 2.35
C ASN A 40 -16.23 4.25 1.19
N ARG A 41 -14.99 4.21 0.70
CA ARG A 41 -14.57 4.98 -0.49
C ARG A 41 -15.17 4.46 -1.80
N TYR A 42 -15.59 3.20 -1.87
CA TYR A 42 -16.11 2.60 -3.10
C TYR A 42 -17.61 2.80 -3.40
N PRO A 43 -18.56 2.80 -2.43
CA PRO A 43 -19.93 3.19 -2.75
C PRO A 43 -20.07 4.72 -2.90
N ALA A 44 -19.11 5.51 -2.39
CA ALA A 44 -19.03 6.95 -2.60
C ALA A 44 -18.41 7.30 -3.96
N GLY A 45 -19.05 6.88 -5.06
CA GLY A 45 -18.82 7.41 -6.41
C GLY A 45 -19.19 8.89 -6.56
N SER A 46 -19.00 9.71 -5.52
CA SER A 46 -19.10 11.14 -5.67
C SER A 46 -17.89 11.61 -6.46
N LEU A 47 -18.14 12.31 -7.55
CA LEU A 47 -17.16 13.12 -8.29
C LEU A 47 -16.27 13.96 -7.36
N LYS A 48 -16.70 14.19 -6.11
CA LYS A 48 -15.99 14.86 -5.03
C LYS A 48 -14.72 14.12 -4.56
N LEU A 49 -14.76 12.80 -4.34
CA LEU A 49 -13.56 12.01 -3.99
C LEU A 49 -12.58 11.90 -5.16
N MET A 50 -13.09 11.94 -6.40
CA MET A 50 -12.27 11.88 -7.62
C MET A 50 -11.52 13.19 -7.92
N ALA A 51 -11.92 14.29 -7.28
CA ALA A 51 -11.30 15.60 -7.42
C ALA A 51 -10.37 15.96 -6.24
N MET A 52 -10.35 15.15 -5.17
CA MET A 52 -9.61 15.46 -3.95
C MET A 52 -8.11 15.20 -4.12
N HIS A 53 -7.31 16.23 -3.88
CA HIS A 53 -5.85 16.11 -3.79
C HIS A 53 -5.46 15.32 -2.51
N PRO A 54 -4.33 14.60 -2.47
CA PRO A 54 -3.84 13.93 -1.26
C PRO A 54 -3.60 14.85 -0.05
N GLU A 55 -3.44 16.15 -0.30
CA GLU A 55 -3.37 17.19 0.75
C GLU A 55 -4.75 17.59 1.29
N GLU A 56 -5.82 17.20 0.61
CA GLU A 56 -7.21 17.47 1.01
C GLU A 56 -7.84 16.30 1.79
N SER A 57 -7.05 15.28 2.15
CA SER A 57 -7.48 14.29 3.13
C SER A 57 -7.71 14.98 4.48
N THR A 58 -8.89 14.79 5.05
CA THR A 58 -9.31 15.43 6.31
C THR A 58 -9.03 14.58 7.54
N ASP A 59 -8.53 13.35 7.35
CA ASP A 59 -8.24 12.43 8.44
C ASP A 59 -6.97 12.86 9.18
N GLN A 60 -6.85 12.52 10.46
CA GLN A 60 -5.63 12.80 11.20
C GLN A 60 -4.50 11.88 10.74
N LYS A 61 -3.37 12.47 10.38
CA LYS A 61 -2.16 11.77 9.94
C LYS A 61 -1.34 11.27 11.12
N LEU A 62 -0.84 10.05 11.02
CA LEU A 62 0.15 9.52 11.96
C LEU A 62 1.49 10.27 11.79
N VAL A 63 1.94 10.37 10.55
CA VAL A 63 3.13 11.10 10.11
C VAL A 63 2.69 12.35 9.35
N ARG A 64 3.01 13.51 9.90
CA ARG A 64 2.53 14.82 9.39
C ARG A 64 2.87 15.04 7.92
N GLU A 65 4.08 14.66 7.52
CA GLU A 65 4.60 14.82 6.15
C GLU A 65 4.18 13.66 5.24
N GLY A 66 3.69 12.56 5.81
CA GLY A 66 3.22 11.41 5.06
C GLY A 66 1.96 11.72 4.23
N MET A 67 1.80 10.97 3.15
CA MET A 67 0.62 11.06 2.29
C MET A 67 -0.56 10.28 2.87
N GLN A 68 -1.79 10.78 2.67
CA GLN A 68 -3.04 10.04 2.87
C GLN A 68 -3.85 10.17 1.59
N CYS A 69 -3.63 9.30 0.61
CA CYS A 69 -4.29 9.45 -0.68
C CYS A 69 -5.77 9.02 -0.57
N PRO A 70 -6.74 9.90 -0.93
CA PRO A 70 -8.16 9.58 -0.86
C PRO A 70 -8.60 8.55 -1.91
N HIS A 71 -7.74 8.27 -2.90
CA HIS A 71 -8.00 7.28 -3.93
C HIS A 71 -7.59 5.86 -3.53
N VAL A 72 -6.89 5.67 -2.41
CA VAL A 72 -6.61 4.34 -1.86
C VAL A 72 -7.89 3.78 -1.27
N GLY A 73 -8.24 2.54 -1.55
CA GLY A 73 -9.42 1.91 -0.96
C GLY A 73 -9.37 0.41 -1.14
N ILE A 74 -10.41 -0.28 -0.67
CA ILE A 74 -10.53 -1.73 -0.87
C ILE A 74 -11.25 -2.00 -2.19
N SER A 75 -10.72 -2.97 -2.94
CA SER A 75 -11.30 -3.39 -4.20
C SER A 75 -12.74 -3.89 -3.96
N PRO A 76 -13.69 -3.41 -4.75
CA PRO A 76 -15.09 -3.85 -4.66
C PRO A 76 -15.33 -5.28 -5.11
N SER A 77 -14.53 -5.73 -6.07
CA SER A 77 -14.65 -7.04 -6.69
C SER A 77 -13.81 -8.07 -5.95
N GLU A 78 -12.90 -7.63 -5.07
CA GLU A 78 -11.96 -8.46 -4.33
C GLU A 78 -11.77 -7.88 -2.91
N PRO A 79 -12.70 -8.15 -1.97
CA PRO A 79 -12.57 -7.69 -0.59
C PRO A 79 -11.22 -8.09 0.04
N GLY A 80 -10.64 -7.21 0.85
CA GLY A 80 -9.31 -7.37 1.43
C GLY A 80 -8.15 -6.96 0.52
N ILE A 81 -8.41 -6.58 -0.73
CA ILE A 81 -7.38 -6.05 -1.65
C ILE A 81 -7.37 -4.53 -1.61
N VAL A 82 -6.32 -3.93 -1.02
CA VAL A 82 -6.08 -2.49 -1.14
C VAL A 82 -5.63 -2.15 -2.56
N CYS A 83 -6.22 -1.12 -3.15
CA CYS A 83 -5.85 -0.61 -4.46
C CYS A 83 -6.18 0.87 -4.63
N CYS A 84 -5.90 1.41 -5.82
CA CYS A 84 -6.20 2.77 -6.19
C CYS A 84 -7.51 2.70 -6.97
N LEU A 85 -8.61 3.11 -6.33
CA LEU A 85 -9.97 3.02 -6.87
C LEU A 85 -10.11 3.79 -8.20
N SER A 86 -9.27 4.78 -8.40
CA SER A 86 -9.07 5.53 -9.63
C SER A 86 -8.78 4.66 -10.87
N TYR A 87 -8.16 3.48 -10.74
CA TYR A 87 -7.95 2.57 -11.88
C TYR A 87 -9.22 1.86 -12.32
N MET A 88 -10.21 1.74 -11.43
CA MET A 88 -11.47 1.05 -11.71
C MET A 88 -12.49 1.92 -12.44
N ASN A 89 -12.22 3.23 -12.58
CA ASN A 89 -13.10 4.13 -13.31
C ASN A 89 -12.70 4.21 -14.79
N GLU A 90 -13.61 3.81 -15.68
CA GLU A 90 -13.40 3.85 -17.14
C GLU A 90 -13.46 5.30 -17.68
N ASP A 91 -14.29 6.15 -17.06
CA ASP A 91 -14.49 7.55 -17.46
C ASP A 91 -13.63 8.51 -16.62
N LYS A 92 -12.37 8.66 -17.03
CA LYS A 92 -11.38 9.51 -16.34
C LYS A 92 -11.51 10.97 -16.76
N PRO A 93 -11.95 11.90 -15.88
CA PRO A 93 -12.07 13.32 -16.23
C PRO A 93 -10.69 13.96 -16.50
N PRO A 94 -10.61 15.10 -17.22
CA PRO A 94 -9.33 15.77 -17.49
C PRO A 94 -8.52 16.13 -16.23
N ALA A 95 -9.20 16.52 -15.14
CA ALA A 95 -8.58 16.81 -13.85
C ALA A 95 -7.83 15.59 -13.27
N PHE A 96 -8.39 14.39 -13.46
CA PHE A 96 -7.77 13.13 -13.06
C PHE A 96 -6.47 12.87 -13.82
N LYS A 97 -6.46 13.12 -15.14
CA LYS A 97 -5.23 12.98 -15.96
C LYS A 97 -4.16 13.97 -15.51
N SER A 98 -4.56 15.20 -15.16
CA SER A 98 -3.65 16.20 -14.60
C SER A 98 -3.04 15.76 -13.28
N PHE A 99 -3.86 15.22 -12.36
CA PHE A 99 -3.40 14.66 -11.08
C PHE A 99 -2.39 13.51 -11.29
N PHE A 100 -2.72 12.53 -12.13
CA PHE A 100 -1.80 11.42 -12.42
C PHE A 100 -0.47 11.90 -12.99
N ASN A 101 -0.50 12.89 -13.88
CA ASN A 101 0.72 13.46 -14.48
C ASN A 101 1.52 14.37 -13.54
N GLY A 102 0.86 15.03 -12.59
CA GLY A 102 1.49 15.99 -11.67
C GLY A 102 1.99 15.35 -10.38
N THR A 103 1.20 14.46 -9.79
CA THR A 103 1.48 13.84 -8.48
C THR A 103 2.01 12.44 -8.66
N CYS A 104 1.24 11.52 -9.26
CA CYS A 104 1.63 10.11 -9.32
C CYS A 104 2.88 9.87 -10.17
N LYS A 105 3.02 10.56 -11.32
CA LYS A 105 4.18 10.41 -12.21
C LYS A 105 5.49 10.88 -11.58
N ASN A 106 5.41 11.86 -10.67
CA ASN A 106 6.58 12.44 -10.02
C ASN A 106 6.81 11.86 -8.61
N PHE A 107 5.91 10.98 -8.14
CA PHE A 107 6.02 10.36 -6.83
C PHE A 107 7.09 9.25 -6.86
N TYR A 108 8.05 9.33 -5.94
CA TYR A 108 9.03 8.28 -5.73
C TYR A 108 8.51 7.29 -4.69
N CYS A 109 8.25 6.05 -5.12
CA CYS A 109 7.93 4.95 -4.22
C CYS A 109 9.18 4.10 -4.02
N THR A 110 9.75 4.07 -2.82
CA THR A 110 10.96 3.31 -2.52
C THR A 110 10.74 1.81 -2.72
N ALA A 111 9.61 1.27 -2.22
CA ALA A 111 9.22 -0.12 -2.44
C ALA A 111 9.12 -0.47 -3.95
N TRP A 112 8.55 0.45 -4.76
CA TRP A 112 8.49 0.25 -6.20
C TRP A 112 9.87 0.28 -6.85
N ASN A 113 10.84 1.05 -6.35
CA ASN A 113 12.13 1.21 -7.02
C ASN A 113 13.18 0.20 -6.56
N GLU A 114 13.15 -0.22 -5.30
CA GLU A 114 14.17 -1.08 -4.69
C GLU A 114 13.77 -2.57 -4.67
N LEU A 115 12.48 -2.89 -4.50
CA LEU A 115 12.08 -4.30 -4.33
C LEU A 115 12.06 -5.06 -5.65
N SER A 116 12.54 -6.29 -5.58
CA SER A 116 12.43 -7.31 -6.62
C SER A 116 11.06 -8.00 -6.59
N GLU A 117 10.68 -8.63 -7.71
CA GLU A 117 9.46 -9.44 -7.79
C GLU A 117 9.42 -10.54 -6.73
N ARG A 118 10.56 -11.18 -6.44
CA ARG A 118 10.69 -12.21 -5.39
C ARG A 118 10.32 -11.64 -4.03
N GLN A 119 10.89 -10.50 -3.64
CA GLN A 119 10.62 -9.88 -2.33
C GLN A 119 9.15 -9.48 -2.18
N ILE A 120 8.54 -8.94 -3.24
CA ILE A 120 7.13 -8.55 -3.19
C ILE A 120 6.22 -9.77 -3.02
N LEU A 121 6.48 -10.85 -3.78
CA LEU A 121 5.71 -12.10 -3.66
C LEU A 121 5.94 -12.78 -2.30
N PHE A 122 7.17 -12.74 -1.79
CA PHE A 122 7.53 -13.25 -0.47
C PHE A 122 6.74 -12.54 0.63
N ALA A 123 6.71 -11.20 0.61
CA ALA A 123 5.95 -10.41 1.57
C ALA A 123 4.44 -10.68 1.47
N ALA A 124 3.92 -10.79 0.25
CA ALA A 124 2.49 -11.06 0.00
C ALA A 124 2.06 -12.42 0.56
N GLU A 125 2.87 -13.46 0.34
CA GLU A 125 2.66 -14.78 0.91
C GLU A 125 2.78 -14.79 2.43
N LEU A 126 3.82 -14.15 2.97
CA LEU A 126 4.11 -14.17 4.40
C LEU A 126 3.00 -13.54 5.23
N MET A 127 2.51 -12.38 4.79
CA MET A 127 1.56 -11.61 5.58
C MET A 127 0.12 -12.05 5.33
N GLY A 128 -0.25 -12.32 4.07
CA GLY A 128 -1.58 -12.79 3.72
C GLY A 128 -2.73 -11.80 3.98
N ASP A 129 -2.42 -10.59 4.47
CA ASP A 129 -3.36 -9.52 4.76
C ASP A 129 -2.82 -8.18 4.25
N TRP A 130 -3.70 -7.22 3.98
CA TRP A 130 -3.30 -5.94 3.39
C TRP A 130 -2.49 -5.06 4.35
N TYR A 131 -2.74 -5.16 5.66
CA TYR A 131 -2.19 -4.26 6.67
C TYR A 131 -0.71 -4.55 6.89
N TYR A 132 -0.38 -5.74 7.38
CA TYR A 132 1.00 -6.12 7.67
C TYR A 132 1.83 -6.28 6.39
N TYR A 133 1.22 -6.66 5.27
CA TYR A 133 1.88 -6.62 3.96
C TYR A 133 2.33 -5.19 3.63
N SER A 134 1.44 -4.21 3.77
CA SER A 134 1.75 -2.81 3.49
C SER A 134 2.85 -2.26 4.39
N LEU A 135 2.94 -2.70 5.64
CA LEU A 135 4.05 -2.30 6.52
C LEU A 135 5.35 -2.95 6.07
N LEU A 136 5.35 -4.27 5.81
CA LEU A 136 6.56 -5.02 5.49
C LEU A 136 7.24 -4.55 4.20
N ILE A 137 6.48 -4.23 3.14
CA ILE A 137 7.05 -3.75 1.87
C ILE A 137 7.72 -2.37 2.00
N ASN A 138 7.39 -1.58 3.03
CA ASN A 138 8.05 -0.31 3.33
C ASN A 138 9.27 -0.50 4.25
N CYS A 139 9.39 -1.65 4.92
CA CYS A 139 10.60 -2.08 5.65
C CYS A 139 11.58 -2.83 4.74
N ILE A 140 12.17 -2.14 3.76
CA ILE A 140 12.98 -2.79 2.71
C ILE A 140 14.13 -3.63 3.28
N ASP A 141 14.84 -3.13 4.27
CA ASP A 141 15.99 -3.83 4.88
C ASP A 141 15.54 -5.12 5.57
N VAL A 142 14.47 -5.05 6.37
CA VAL A 142 13.89 -6.22 7.06
C VAL A 142 13.40 -7.25 6.05
N LEU A 143 12.72 -6.82 4.98
CA LEU A 143 12.27 -7.73 3.93
C LEU A 143 13.44 -8.38 3.17
N ALA A 144 14.52 -7.64 2.94
CA ALA A 144 15.73 -8.16 2.33
C ALA A 144 16.41 -9.22 3.21
N GLU A 145 16.53 -8.97 4.51
CA GLU A 145 17.04 -9.93 5.49
C GLU A 145 16.20 -11.20 5.54
N LEU A 146 14.87 -11.08 5.64
CA LEU A 146 13.97 -12.23 5.63
C LEU A 146 14.11 -13.08 4.34
N CYS A 147 14.25 -12.43 3.19
CA CYS A 147 14.45 -13.13 1.91
C CYS A 147 15.85 -13.74 1.74
N SER A 148 16.82 -13.33 2.56
CA SER A 148 18.16 -13.89 2.63
C SER A 148 18.19 -15.11 3.55
N ASP A 149 17.53 -15.01 4.71
CA ASP A 149 17.52 -16.06 5.73
C ASP A 149 16.56 -17.20 5.40
N TYR A 150 15.48 -16.92 4.67
CA TYR A 150 14.45 -17.88 4.31
C TYR A 150 14.21 -17.89 2.81
N GLU A 151 14.31 -19.08 2.21
CA GLU A 151 13.99 -19.25 0.79
C GLU A 151 12.49 -19.15 0.53
N LYS A 152 11.66 -19.59 1.49
CA LYS A 152 10.20 -19.60 1.37
C LYS A 152 9.55 -19.00 2.62
N PRO A 153 8.51 -18.17 2.46
CA PRO A 153 7.81 -17.54 3.59
C PRO A 153 7.31 -18.53 4.65
N ARG A 154 6.82 -19.69 4.21
CA ARG A 154 6.33 -20.77 5.09
C ARG A 154 7.39 -21.37 6.02
N ASP A 155 8.67 -21.12 5.75
CA ASP A 155 9.77 -21.62 6.56
C ASP A 155 10.07 -20.66 7.74
N ILE A 156 9.44 -19.47 7.79
CA ILE A 156 9.57 -18.53 8.90
C ILE A 156 8.81 -19.06 10.13
N PRO A 157 9.48 -19.22 11.29
CA PRO A 157 8.85 -19.60 12.55
C PRO A 157 7.74 -18.63 12.98
N THR A 158 6.66 -19.18 13.53
CA THR A 158 5.47 -18.42 13.93
C THR A 158 5.76 -17.36 15.02
N ASP A 159 6.68 -17.64 15.93
CA ASP A 159 7.18 -16.71 16.94
C ASP A 159 7.91 -15.53 16.32
N ILE A 160 8.82 -15.78 15.36
CA ILE A 160 9.51 -14.72 14.61
C ILE A 160 8.50 -13.86 13.85
N LEU A 161 7.50 -14.45 13.19
CA LEU A 161 6.47 -13.70 12.48
C LEU A 161 5.64 -12.82 13.42
N LYS A 162 5.33 -13.29 14.63
CA LYS A 162 4.61 -12.50 15.64
C LYS A 162 5.44 -11.30 16.11
N GLU A 163 6.72 -11.52 16.42
CA GLU A 163 7.64 -10.45 16.82
C GLU A 163 7.81 -9.43 15.70
N LEU A 164 7.99 -9.88 14.47
CA LEU A 164 8.05 -9.02 13.29
C LEU A 164 6.81 -8.12 13.20
N LYS A 165 5.60 -8.67 13.33
CA LYS A 165 4.36 -7.88 13.27
C LYS A 165 4.30 -6.78 14.33
N VAL A 166 4.80 -7.05 15.55
CA VAL A 166 4.90 -6.04 16.61
C VAL A 166 5.90 -4.93 16.24
N GLU A 167 7.08 -5.31 15.75
CA GLU A 167 8.11 -4.35 15.35
C GLU A 167 7.68 -3.49 14.14
N LEU A 168 6.95 -4.06 13.19
CA LEU A 168 6.39 -3.30 12.06
C LEU A 168 5.45 -2.18 12.53
N VAL A 169 4.56 -2.48 13.48
CA VAL A 169 3.65 -1.47 14.05
C VAL A 169 4.39 -0.45 14.90
N LYS A 170 5.44 -0.87 15.62
CA LYS A 170 6.28 0.05 16.37
C LYS A 170 6.98 1.05 15.46
N LYS A 171 7.66 0.57 14.41
CA LYS A 171 8.34 1.41 13.43
C LYS A 171 7.39 2.38 12.73
N LEU A 172 6.17 1.96 12.44
CA LEU A 172 5.13 2.82 11.88
C LEU A 172 4.86 4.05 12.76
N ASN A 173 4.82 3.86 14.08
CA ASN A 173 4.53 4.91 15.06
C ASN A 173 5.74 5.80 15.41
N GLU A 174 6.96 5.33 15.13
CA GLU A 174 8.21 6.02 15.42
C GLU A 174 8.76 6.78 14.19
N ASP A 175 7.97 6.92 13.12
CA ASP A 175 8.33 7.52 11.81
C ASP A 175 9.46 6.78 11.05
N ASP A 176 9.81 5.57 11.47
CA ASP A 176 10.93 4.78 10.92
C ASP A 176 10.60 4.09 9.57
N LEU A 177 9.36 4.22 9.08
CA LEU A 177 8.85 3.52 7.88
C LEU A 177 8.62 4.40 6.64
N ILE A 178 8.88 5.71 6.72
CA ILE A 178 8.51 6.66 5.65
C ILE A 178 9.73 7.35 5.06
#